data_AF-A0A8B9HSZ4-F1
#
_entry.id   AF-A0A8B9HSZ4-F1
#
_cell.length_a   1.000
_cell.length_b   1.000
_cell.length_c   1.000
_cell.angle_alpha   90.00
_cell.angle_beta   90.00
_cell.angle_gamma   90.00
#
_symmetry.space_group_name_H-M   'P 1'
#
loop_
_entity.id
_entity.type
_entity.pdbx_description
1 polymer ?
#
loop_
_entity_poly.entity_id
_entity_poly.type
_entity_poly.pdbx_seq_one_letter_code
_entity_poly.pdbx_strand_id
1 'polypeptide(L)'
;GEGADPKKPQCRKAKDLRKERRQQKEQRRQDGEALTSPNPASNQPKNLEEFIADSLPDDALHRLEVRLVPVNFEDPDFMASYEESVALYARYQMSVHGDTPCECDEKQICFLSLSPSLQAETSPDGPEVGYGSFHQQYWLDGRIVAVGVIDILPNCVSSVYLYYHPDFASLSLGSYSALRSLFLMHLCLENKMDNTLPSDLLCPETYMWMPIEKCIPRLETSTYARLSEDPQAGDANALKDLSRALVLHRRTVMPYAAYARKRKGSSDEKEVEHYASLVGQTCAERILLYRA
;
A
#
# COMPACT_ATOMS: atom_id res chain seq x y z
N GLY A 1 -7.53 -26.77 -33.37
CA GLY A 1 -6.89 -25.47 -33.64
C GLY A 1 -5.68 -25.72 -34.50
N GLU A 2 -5.60 -25.06 -35.65
CA GLU A 2 -4.37 -25.05 -36.44
C GLU A 2 -3.28 -24.34 -35.61
N GLY A 3 -2.10 -24.94 -35.52
CA GLY A 3 -1.00 -24.49 -34.66
C GLY A 3 -0.43 -23.11 -35.02
N ALA A 4 0.65 -22.75 -34.35
CA ALA A 4 1.31 -21.46 -34.56
C ALA A 4 1.70 -21.23 -36.04
N ASP A 5 1.30 -20.07 -36.59
CA ASP A 5 1.58 -19.63 -37.96
C ASP A 5 3.10 -19.56 -38.22
N PRO A 6 3.66 -20.40 -39.11
CA PRO A 6 5.10 -20.46 -39.36
C PRO A 6 5.64 -19.23 -40.09
N LYS A 7 4.77 -18.31 -40.57
CA LYS A 7 5.19 -17.04 -41.18
C LYS A 7 5.37 -15.91 -40.15
N LYS A 8 4.94 -16.10 -38.90
CA LYS A 8 5.16 -15.11 -37.83
C LYS A 8 6.51 -15.35 -37.14
N PRO A 9 7.28 -14.28 -36.87
CA PRO A 9 8.50 -14.41 -36.11
C PRO A 9 8.19 -15.01 -34.73
N GLN A 10 9.06 -15.89 -34.24
CA GLN A 10 8.89 -16.51 -32.93
C GLN A 10 8.76 -15.42 -31.86
N CYS A 11 7.78 -15.59 -30.96
CA CYS A 11 7.57 -14.67 -29.84
C CYS A 11 8.77 -14.76 -28.89
N ARG A 12 9.68 -13.77 -28.96
CA ARG A 12 10.87 -13.69 -28.12
C ARG A 12 10.55 -12.92 -26.84
N LYS A 13 11.12 -13.36 -25.72
CA LYS A 13 10.96 -12.65 -24.44
C LYS A 13 11.60 -11.26 -24.54
N ALA A 14 10.93 -10.23 -24.01
CA ALA A 14 11.40 -8.85 -24.07
C ALA A 14 12.82 -8.65 -23.49
N LYS A 15 13.22 -9.48 -22.51
CA LYS A 15 14.56 -9.47 -21.91
C LYS A 15 15.66 -9.82 -22.92
N ASP A 16 15.41 -10.77 -23.82
CA ASP A 16 16.41 -11.23 -24.79
C ASP A 16 16.63 -10.16 -25.87
N LEU A 17 15.54 -9.51 -26.31
CA LEU A 17 15.59 -8.38 -27.25
C LEU A 17 16.32 -7.16 -26.66
N ARG A 18 16.26 -6.95 -25.33
CA ARG A 18 17.01 -5.88 -24.64
C ARG A 18 18.50 -6.22 -24.53
N LYS A 19 18.84 -7.48 -24.24
CA LYS A 19 20.23 -7.95 -24.16
C LYS A 19 20.94 -7.87 -25.51
N GLU A 20 20.26 -8.26 -26.58
CA GLU A 20 20.80 -8.19 -27.95
C GLU A 20 21.01 -6.73 -28.40
N ARG A 21 20.06 -5.83 -28.12
CA ARG A 21 20.23 -4.39 -28.39
C ARG A 21 21.42 -3.79 -27.66
N ARG A 22 21.68 -4.21 -26.40
CA ARG A 22 22.87 -3.77 -25.65
C ARG A 22 24.16 -4.27 -26.31
N GLN A 23 24.22 -5.54 -26.71
CA GLN A 23 25.39 -6.12 -27.38
C GLN A 23 25.69 -5.45 -28.73
N GLN A 24 24.65 -5.18 -29.54
CA GLN A 24 24.81 -4.44 -30.80
C GLN A 24 25.34 -3.02 -30.57
N LYS A 25 24.91 -2.36 -29.48
CA LYS A 25 25.39 -1.02 -29.11
C LYS A 25 26.85 -1.05 -28.60
N GLU A 26 27.26 -2.13 -27.94
CA GLU A 26 28.66 -2.37 -27.52
C GLU A 26 29.56 -2.69 -28.72
N GLN A 27 29.09 -3.48 -29.70
CA GLN A 27 29.80 -3.74 -30.97
C GLN A 27 29.98 -2.47 -31.80
N ARG A 28 28.91 -1.69 -32.02
CA ARG A 28 29.01 -0.40 -32.75
C ARG A 28 29.97 0.60 -32.10
N ARG A 29 30.10 0.55 -30.77
CA ARG A 29 31.09 1.35 -30.02
C ARG A 29 32.53 0.85 -30.23
N GLN A 30 32.73 -0.45 -30.41
CA GLN A 30 34.04 -1.03 -30.70
C GLN A 30 34.46 -0.80 -32.16
N ASP A 31 33.50 -0.76 -33.10
CA ASP A 31 33.74 -0.54 -34.54
C ASP A 31 33.97 0.93 -34.91
N GLY A 32 34.04 1.84 -33.93
CA GLY A 32 34.39 3.24 -34.16
C GLY A 32 33.32 4.09 -34.87
N GLU A 33 32.08 3.60 -35.00
CA GLU A 33 30.96 4.43 -35.46
C GLU A 33 30.64 5.49 -34.39
N ALA A 34 30.97 6.75 -34.68
CA ALA A 34 30.64 7.89 -33.84
C ALA A 34 29.11 8.05 -33.75
N LEU A 35 28.51 7.47 -32.72
CA LEU A 35 27.15 7.79 -32.29
C LEU A 35 27.14 9.26 -31.85
N THR A 36 26.44 10.11 -32.61
CA THR A 36 26.01 11.43 -32.15
C THR A 36 25.32 11.25 -30.81
N SER A 37 26.03 11.62 -29.75
CA SER A 37 25.51 11.54 -28.39
C SER A 37 24.59 12.74 -28.23
N PRO A 38 23.28 12.55 -27.95
CA PRO A 38 22.50 13.69 -27.45
C PRO A 38 23.14 14.14 -26.14
N ASN A 39 23.22 15.46 -25.96
CA ASN A 39 23.85 16.12 -24.81
C ASN A 39 23.58 15.39 -23.48
N PRO A 40 24.58 15.13 -22.63
CA PRO A 40 24.42 14.43 -21.36
C PRO A 40 23.54 15.19 -20.34
N ALA A 41 23.24 16.47 -20.59
CA ALA A 41 22.32 17.26 -19.78
C ALA A 41 20.83 16.84 -19.92
N SER A 42 20.47 16.09 -20.97
CA SER A 42 19.06 15.71 -21.24
C SER A 42 18.64 14.38 -20.60
N ASN A 43 19.54 13.67 -19.92
CA ASN A 43 19.31 12.29 -19.48
C ASN A 43 19.18 12.14 -17.96
N GLN A 44 18.77 13.21 -17.27
CA GLN A 44 18.31 13.09 -15.89
C GLN A 44 16.91 12.42 -15.92
N PRO A 45 16.69 11.34 -15.15
CA PRO A 45 15.34 10.82 -14.99
C PRO A 45 14.49 11.91 -14.32
N LYS A 46 13.32 12.19 -14.89
CA LYS A 46 12.35 13.10 -14.27
C LYS A 46 12.01 12.60 -12.87
N ASN A 47 11.89 13.52 -11.92
CA ASN A 47 11.38 13.18 -10.59
C ASN A 47 9.87 12.91 -10.64
N LEU A 48 9.31 12.39 -9.54
CA LEU A 48 7.90 11.99 -9.48
C LEU A 48 6.97 13.18 -9.71
N GLU A 49 7.34 14.33 -9.15
CA GLU A 49 6.61 15.58 -9.18
C GLU A 49 6.50 16.09 -10.61
N GLU A 50 7.59 16.07 -11.37
CA GLU A 50 7.63 16.40 -12.80
C GLU A 50 6.73 15.47 -13.61
N PHE A 51 6.79 14.15 -13.37
CA PHE A 51 5.90 13.21 -14.07
C PHE A 51 4.42 13.44 -13.80
N ILE A 52 4.09 13.95 -12.61
CA ILE A 52 2.72 14.17 -12.15
C ILE A 52 2.19 15.55 -12.57
N ALA A 53 3.05 16.57 -12.57
CA ALA A 53 2.75 17.96 -12.90
C ALA A 53 2.88 18.27 -14.39
N ASP A 54 3.57 17.43 -15.16
CA ASP A 54 3.68 17.54 -16.61
C ASP A 54 2.27 17.60 -17.24
N SER A 55 1.92 18.80 -17.70
CA SER A 55 0.69 19.00 -18.46
C SER A 55 0.90 18.47 -19.87
N LEU A 56 -0.01 17.58 -20.30
CA LEU A 56 -0.03 17.12 -21.69
C LEU A 56 -0.31 18.31 -22.62
N PRO A 57 0.26 18.32 -23.84
CA PRO A 57 -0.05 19.36 -24.82
C PRO A 57 -1.54 19.33 -25.21
N ASP A 58 -2.08 20.48 -25.66
CA ASP A 58 -3.51 20.65 -25.96
C ASP A 58 -4.04 19.72 -27.06
N ASP A 59 -3.16 19.13 -27.87
CA ASP A 59 -3.48 18.17 -28.94
C ASP A 59 -3.44 16.70 -28.49
N ALA A 60 -3.28 16.44 -27.19
CA ALA A 60 -3.27 15.08 -26.65
C ALA A 60 -4.58 14.34 -26.97
N LEU A 61 -4.44 13.10 -27.45
CA LEU A 61 -5.57 12.25 -27.84
C LEU A 61 -6.50 11.93 -26.67
N HIS A 62 -5.94 11.83 -25.46
CA HIS A 62 -6.66 11.51 -24.23
C HIS A 62 -6.23 12.45 -23.12
N ARG A 63 -7.20 12.82 -22.27
CA ARG A 63 -6.98 13.74 -21.15
C ARG A 63 -7.35 13.07 -19.84
N LEU A 64 -6.35 12.91 -18.97
CA LEU A 64 -6.50 12.43 -17.62
C LEU A 64 -6.57 13.61 -16.65
N GLU A 65 -7.64 13.68 -15.86
CA GLU A 65 -7.79 14.62 -14.75
C GLU A 65 -7.85 13.85 -13.45
N VAL A 66 -7.13 14.32 -12.43
CA VAL A 66 -7.21 13.77 -11.08
C VAL A 66 -7.86 14.82 -10.19
N ARG A 67 -9.01 14.48 -9.61
CA ARG A 67 -9.79 15.37 -8.73
C ARG A 67 -9.79 14.80 -7.33
N LEU A 68 -9.58 15.65 -6.34
CA LEU A 68 -9.67 15.28 -4.94
C LEU A 68 -10.98 15.84 -4.40
N VAL A 69 -11.95 14.97 -4.11
CA VAL A 69 -13.31 15.35 -3.75
C VAL A 69 -13.58 14.93 -2.30
N PRO A 70 -13.92 15.86 -1.38
CA PRO A 70 -14.25 15.50 0.00
C PRO A 70 -15.43 14.53 0.04
N VAL A 71 -15.36 13.52 0.90
CA VAL A 71 -16.53 12.65 1.11
C VAL A 71 -17.53 13.37 2.02
N ASN A 72 -18.46 14.09 1.40
CA ASN A 72 -19.51 14.81 2.08
C ASN A 72 -20.76 14.86 1.20
N PHE A 73 -21.90 14.37 1.68
CA PHE A 73 -23.17 14.43 0.94
C PHE A 73 -23.72 15.86 0.78
N GLU A 74 -23.21 16.82 1.54
CA GLU A 74 -23.52 18.24 1.35
C GLU A 74 -22.61 18.90 0.30
N ASP A 75 -21.53 18.22 -0.13
CA ASP A 75 -20.63 18.71 -1.15
C ASP A 75 -21.20 18.45 -2.57
N PRO A 76 -21.34 19.49 -3.41
CA PRO A 76 -21.96 19.36 -4.72
C PRO A 76 -21.13 18.50 -5.68
N ASP A 77 -19.79 18.51 -5.58
CA ASP A 77 -18.92 17.74 -6.47
C ASP A 77 -18.95 16.25 -6.10
N PHE A 78 -19.03 15.94 -4.80
CA PHE A 78 -19.27 14.59 -4.32
C PHE A 78 -20.60 14.05 -4.82
N MET A 79 -21.69 14.82 -4.64
CA MET A 79 -23.02 14.41 -5.10
C MET A 79 -23.10 14.26 -6.62
N ALA A 80 -22.45 15.14 -7.39
CA ALA A 80 -22.45 15.08 -8.85
C ALA A 80 -21.76 13.82 -9.40
N SER A 81 -20.81 13.26 -8.65
CA SER A 81 -20.03 12.08 -9.07
C SER A 81 -20.42 10.79 -8.36
N TYR A 82 -21.30 10.86 -7.36
CA TYR A 82 -21.65 9.75 -6.48
C TYR A 82 -22.22 8.54 -7.25
N GLU A 83 -23.23 8.74 -8.11
CA GLU A 83 -23.85 7.63 -8.85
C GLU A 83 -22.87 6.94 -9.81
N GLU A 84 -22.02 7.70 -10.50
CA GLU A 84 -21.00 7.14 -11.39
C GLU A 84 -19.95 6.34 -10.61
N SER A 85 -19.55 6.85 -9.45
CA SER A 85 -18.64 6.20 -8.52
C SER A 85 -19.22 4.88 -7.98
N VAL A 86 -20.51 4.88 -7.63
CA VAL A 86 -21.25 3.69 -7.20
C VAL A 86 -21.30 2.62 -8.29
N ALA A 87 -21.67 3.03 -9.51
CA ALA A 87 -21.72 2.13 -10.65
C ALA A 87 -20.33 1.54 -10.99
N LEU A 88 -19.28 2.35 -10.86
CA LEU A 88 -17.90 1.92 -11.06
C LEU A 88 -17.47 0.87 -10.03
N TYR A 89 -17.78 1.08 -8.76
CA TYR A 89 -17.48 0.12 -7.69
C TYR A 89 -18.18 -1.21 -7.93
N ALA A 90 -19.49 -1.20 -8.23
CA ALA A 90 -20.24 -2.43 -8.47
C ALA A 90 -19.65 -3.21 -9.66
N ARG A 91 -19.30 -2.51 -10.74
CA ARG A 91 -18.62 -3.13 -11.89
C ARG A 91 -17.28 -3.76 -11.51
N TYR A 92 -16.49 -3.06 -10.69
CA TYR A 92 -15.22 -3.57 -10.19
C TYR A 92 -15.41 -4.83 -9.32
N GLN A 93 -16.32 -4.80 -8.34
CA GLN A 93 -16.60 -5.96 -7.47
C GLN A 93 -17.02 -7.18 -8.29
N MET A 94 -17.99 -7.01 -9.19
CA MET A 94 -18.48 -8.11 -10.02
C MET A 94 -17.40 -8.70 -10.94
N SER A 95 -16.55 -7.84 -11.52
CA SER A 95 -15.54 -8.29 -12.49
C SER A 95 -14.25 -8.81 -11.85
N VAL A 96 -13.83 -8.24 -10.73
CA VAL A 96 -12.52 -8.52 -10.11
C VAL A 96 -12.66 -9.47 -8.92
N HIS A 97 -13.71 -9.31 -8.12
CA HIS A 97 -13.98 -10.13 -6.94
C HIS A 97 -15.02 -11.23 -7.19
N GLY A 98 -15.82 -11.11 -8.26
CA GLY A 98 -16.84 -12.11 -8.62
C GLY A 98 -18.12 -12.00 -7.81
N ASP A 99 -18.32 -10.86 -7.15
CA ASP A 99 -19.52 -10.59 -6.35
C ASP A 99 -20.78 -10.60 -7.22
N THR A 100 -21.88 -11.01 -6.63
CA THR A 100 -23.19 -10.96 -7.28
C THR A 100 -23.79 -9.55 -7.23
N PRO A 101 -24.71 -9.20 -8.13
CA PRO A 101 -25.35 -7.88 -8.11
C PRO A 101 -26.05 -7.53 -6.78
N CYS A 102 -26.52 -8.53 -6.03
CA CYS A 102 -27.14 -8.30 -4.72
C CYS A 102 -26.13 -8.08 -3.58
N GLU A 103 -24.86 -8.43 -3.79
CA GLU A 103 -23.78 -8.18 -2.81
C GLU A 103 -23.18 -6.79 -2.98
N CYS A 104 -23.29 -6.19 -4.17
CA CYS A 104 -22.83 -4.82 -4.46
C CYS A 104 -23.81 -3.73 -3.97
N ASP A 105 -24.28 -3.84 -2.72
CA ASP A 105 -25.20 -2.87 -2.11
C ASP A 105 -24.49 -1.53 -1.84
N GLU A 106 -25.21 -0.41 -1.99
CA GLU A 106 -24.72 0.96 -1.73
C GLU A 106 -24.13 1.10 -0.32
N LYS A 107 -24.59 0.29 0.63
CA LYS A 107 -24.07 0.25 2.00
C LYS A 107 -22.58 -0.06 2.09
N GLN A 108 -22.02 -0.87 1.18
CA GLN A 108 -20.59 -1.16 1.17
C GLN A 108 -19.77 0.06 0.73
N ILE A 109 -20.30 0.84 -0.21
CA ILE A 109 -19.68 2.09 -0.67
C ILE A 109 -19.81 3.16 0.39
N CYS A 110 -20.96 3.26 1.04
CA CYS A 110 -21.15 4.11 2.22
C CYS A 110 -20.17 3.72 3.33
N PHE A 111 -19.90 2.44 3.56
CA PHE A 111 -18.89 2.04 4.55
C PHE A 111 -17.46 2.47 4.15
N LEU A 112 -17.10 2.28 2.87
CA LEU A 112 -15.81 2.71 2.34
C LEU A 112 -15.66 4.24 2.31
N SER A 113 -16.74 4.96 2.00
CA SER A 113 -16.72 6.41 1.81
C SER A 113 -16.95 7.15 3.12
N LEU A 114 -17.78 6.64 4.02
CA LEU A 114 -18.23 7.28 5.26
C LEU A 114 -17.67 6.57 6.49
N SER A 115 -16.42 6.10 6.46
CA SER A 115 -15.77 5.65 7.69
C SER A 115 -15.98 6.74 8.76
N PRO A 116 -16.79 6.51 9.83
CA PRO A 116 -17.45 7.60 10.57
C PRO A 116 -16.51 8.45 11.45
N SER A 117 -15.21 8.27 11.31
CA SER A 117 -14.23 8.58 12.34
C SER A 117 -13.33 9.78 12.03
N LEU A 118 -13.41 10.35 10.83
CA LEU A 118 -12.59 11.49 10.45
C LEU A 118 -13.46 12.68 10.03
N GLN A 119 -13.79 13.50 11.02
CA GLN A 119 -14.42 14.79 10.77
C GLN A 119 -13.49 15.64 9.92
N ALA A 120 -14.05 16.28 8.90
CA ALA A 120 -13.32 17.25 8.11
C ALA A 120 -12.84 18.37 9.03
N GLU A 121 -11.52 18.58 9.09
CA GLU A 121 -10.92 19.61 9.91
C GLU A 121 -10.01 20.47 9.04
N THR A 122 -10.25 21.77 9.08
CA THR A 122 -9.35 22.77 8.49
C THR A 122 -8.48 23.33 9.61
N SER A 123 -7.18 23.07 9.53
CA SER A 123 -6.19 23.68 10.43
C SER A 123 -5.50 24.85 9.70
N PRO A 124 -5.17 25.96 10.38
CA PRO A 124 -4.38 27.05 9.78
C PRO A 124 -3.03 26.58 9.24
N ASP A 125 -2.47 25.51 9.83
CA ASP A 125 -1.20 24.89 9.45
C ASP A 125 -1.40 23.58 8.65
N GLY A 126 -2.62 23.33 8.16
CA GLY A 126 -2.99 22.14 7.38
C GLY A 126 -2.97 22.37 5.87
N PRO A 127 -3.14 21.30 5.06
CA PRO A 127 -3.27 21.45 3.62
C PRO A 127 -4.55 22.22 3.28
N GLU A 128 -4.54 22.99 2.17
CA GLU A 128 -5.69 23.80 1.73
C GLU A 128 -6.97 22.96 1.55
N VAL A 129 -6.80 21.70 1.14
CA VAL A 129 -7.88 20.72 0.98
C VAL A 129 -8.48 20.21 2.30
N GLY A 130 -7.83 20.50 3.44
CA GLY A 130 -8.23 20.04 4.76
C GLY A 130 -7.88 18.58 5.07
N TYR A 131 -8.14 18.18 6.31
CA TYR A 131 -8.07 16.78 6.74
C TYR A 131 -9.43 16.11 6.61
N GLY A 132 -9.46 14.78 6.47
CA GLY A 132 -10.69 14.01 6.34
C GLY A 132 -10.58 12.88 5.31
N SER A 133 -11.74 12.34 4.94
CA SER A 133 -11.85 11.29 3.92
C SER A 133 -12.19 11.91 2.56
N PHE A 134 -11.53 11.42 1.51
CA PHE A 134 -11.64 11.93 0.15
C PHE A 134 -11.78 10.80 -0.87
N HIS A 135 -12.51 11.09 -1.94
CA HIS A 135 -12.42 10.35 -3.20
C HIS A 135 -11.37 11.02 -4.08
N GLN A 136 -10.24 10.35 -4.28
CA GLN A 136 -9.29 10.69 -5.34
C GLN A 136 -9.77 10.07 -6.65
N GLN A 137 -10.47 10.88 -7.45
CA GLN A 137 -11.15 10.46 -8.67
C GLN A 137 -10.23 10.62 -9.88
N TYR A 138 -10.23 9.62 -10.75
CA TYR A 138 -9.47 9.61 -12.00
C TYR A 138 -10.44 9.69 -13.18
N TRP A 139 -10.41 10.80 -13.89
CA TRP A 139 -11.29 11.09 -15.00
C TRP A 139 -10.51 11.00 -16.31
N LEU A 140 -10.86 10.08 -17.18
CA LEU A 140 -10.27 9.95 -18.51
C LEU A 140 -11.31 10.32 -19.56
N ASP A 141 -11.02 11.34 -20.35
CA ASP A 141 -11.92 11.87 -21.39
C ASP A 141 -13.32 12.20 -20.86
N GLY A 142 -13.38 12.78 -19.66
CA GLY A 142 -14.62 13.16 -18.99
C GLY A 142 -15.41 12.01 -18.37
N ARG A 143 -14.81 10.81 -18.23
CA ARG A 143 -15.44 9.66 -17.55
C ARG A 143 -14.61 9.21 -16.35
N ILE A 144 -15.27 8.90 -15.25
CA ILE A 144 -14.59 8.32 -14.10
C ILE A 144 -14.13 6.89 -14.42
N VAL A 145 -12.83 6.64 -14.32
CA VAL A 145 -12.20 5.33 -14.63
C VAL A 145 -11.58 4.67 -13.41
N ALA A 146 -11.32 5.42 -12.34
CA ALA A 146 -10.93 4.89 -11.03
C ALA A 146 -11.32 5.86 -9.92
N VAL A 147 -11.44 5.33 -8.71
CA VAL A 147 -11.57 6.10 -7.47
C VAL A 147 -10.72 5.46 -6.39
N GLY A 148 -9.83 6.25 -5.81
CA GLY A 148 -9.11 5.92 -4.58
C GLY A 148 -9.84 6.50 -3.37
N VAL A 149 -10.17 5.67 -2.40
CA VAL A 149 -10.64 6.10 -1.09
C VAL A 149 -9.41 6.36 -0.23
N ILE A 150 -9.22 7.62 0.15
CA ILE A 150 -8.05 8.04 0.93
C ILE A 150 -8.45 8.88 2.13
N ASP A 151 -7.66 8.80 3.20
CA ASP A 151 -7.77 9.70 4.35
C ASP A 151 -6.53 10.59 4.42
N ILE A 152 -6.73 11.90 4.49
CA ILE A 152 -5.65 12.87 4.74
C ILE A 152 -5.66 13.20 6.22
N LEU A 153 -4.55 12.91 6.89
CA LEU A 153 -4.34 13.11 8.32
C LEU A 153 -3.14 14.03 8.56
N PRO A 154 -3.02 14.64 9.76
CA PRO A 154 -1.94 15.59 10.06
C PRO A 154 -0.51 15.11 9.79
N ASN A 155 -0.28 13.79 9.81
CA ASN A 155 1.04 13.19 9.66
C ASN A 155 1.08 12.03 8.63
N CYS A 156 -0.03 11.75 7.92
CA CYS A 156 -0.06 10.66 6.95
C CYS A 156 -1.18 10.80 5.93
N VAL A 157 -1.01 10.14 4.79
CA VAL A 157 -2.08 9.86 3.83
C VAL A 157 -2.33 8.35 3.86
N SER A 158 -3.53 7.95 4.23
CA SER A 158 -3.96 6.55 4.21
C SER A 158 -4.63 6.25 2.86
N SER A 159 -4.17 5.22 2.15
CA SER A 159 -4.88 4.70 0.98
C SER A 159 -5.65 3.45 1.40
N VAL A 160 -6.96 3.59 1.55
CA VAL A 160 -7.82 2.55 2.15
C VAL A 160 -8.25 1.54 1.09
N TYR A 161 -8.71 2.04 -0.05
CA TYR A 161 -9.27 1.20 -1.10
C TYR A 161 -9.14 1.86 -2.47
N LEU A 162 -9.06 1.06 -3.52
CA LEU A 162 -9.07 1.51 -4.90
C LEU A 162 -9.95 0.58 -5.73
N TYR A 163 -10.87 1.17 -6.48
CA TYR A 163 -11.65 0.47 -7.50
C TYR A 163 -11.53 1.20 -8.82
N TYR A 164 -11.56 0.44 -9.91
CA TYR A 164 -11.34 0.97 -11.24
C TYR A 164 -12.14 0.20 -12.28
N HIS A 165 -12.27 0.81 -13.45
CA HIS A 165 -13.02 0.24 -14.55
C HIS A 165 -12.19 -0.89 -15.20
N PRO A 166 -12.70 -2.14 -15.28
CA PRO A 166 -11.92 -3.30 -15.74
C PRO A 166 -11.26 -3.12 -17.12
N ASP A 167 -11.93 -2.44 -18.06
CA ASP A 167 -11.38 -2.15 -19.40
C ASP A 167 -10.06 -1.36 -19.38
N PHE A 168 -9.76 -0.67 -18.27
CA PHE A 168 -8.54 0.12 -18.09
C PHE A 168 -7.49 -0.60 -17.26
N ALA A 169 -7.67 -1.90 -16.97
CA ALA A 169 -6.71 -2.69 -16.19
C ALA A 169 -5.28 -2.64 -16.76
N SER A 170 -5.13 -2.54 -18.08
CA SER A 170 -3.83 -2.42 -18.75
C SER A 170 -3.08 -1.14 -18.40
N LEU A 171 -3.76 -0.09 -17.93
CA LEU A 171 -3.15 1.17 -17.51
C LEU A 171 -2.49 1.09 -16.12
N SER A 172 -2.67 -0.02 -15.40
CA SER A 172 -2.09 -0.20 -14.06
C SER A 172 -2.45 0.92 -13.09
N LEU A 173 -3.74 1.28 -13.05
CA LEU A 173 -4.27 2.39 -12.25
C LEU A 173 -3.93 2.28 -10.75
N GLY A 174 -3.74 1.07 -10.22
CA GLY A 174 -3.25 0.86 -8.85
C GLY A 174 -1.81 1.30 -8.59
N SER A 175 -0.92 1.14 -9.57
CA SER A 175 0.44 1.68 -9.45
C SER A 175 0.42 3.20 -9.56
N TYR A 176 -0.36 3.73 -10.50
CA TYR A 176 -0.50 5.18 -10.66
C TYR A 176 -1.13 5.84 -9.43
N SER A 177 -2.13 5.20 -8.80
CA SER A 177 -2.75 5.73 -7.59
C SER A 177 -1.79 5.78 -6.42
N ALA A 178 -0.96 4.76 -6.24
CA ALA A 178 0.09 4.75 -5.22
C ALA A 178 1.09 5.89 -5.43
N LEU A 179 1.52 6.13 -6.69
CA LEU A 179 2.39 7.26 -7.03
C LEU A 179 1.74 8.61 -6.71
N ARG A 180 0.44 8.76 -6.99
CA ARG A 180 -0.32 9.97 -6.63
C ARG A 180 -0.45 10.15 -5.12
N SER A 181 -0.62 9.08 -4.34
CA SER A 181 -0.64 9.16 -2.88
C SER A 181 0.71 9.59 -2.30
N LEU A 182 1.83 9.12 -2.87
CA LEU A 182 3.17 9.59 -2.48
C LEU A 182 3.36 11.09 -2.76
N PHE A 183 2.91 11.55 -3.94
CA PHE A 183 2.94 12.96 -4.29
C PHE A 183 2.07 13.82 -3.35
N LEU A 184 0.87 13.34 -2.99
CA LEU A 184 -0.01 14.02 -2.05
C LEU A 184 0.62 14.10 -0.65
N MET A 185 1.30 13.06 -0.18
CA MET A 185 2.06 13.12 1.06
C MET A 185 3.13 14.22 1.00
N HIS A 186 3.87 14.34 -0.10
CA HIS A 186 4.87 15.39 -0.26
C HIS A 186 4.22 16.78 -0.14
N LEU A 187 3.17 17.05 -0.94
CA LEU A 187 2.47 18.33 -0.95
C LEU A 187 1.86 18.71 0.40
N CYS A 188 1.22 17.76 1.09
CA CYS A 188 0.55 18.03 2.36
C CYS A 188 1.52 18.12 3.56
N LEU A 189 2.72 17.54 3.47
CA LEU A 189 3.68 17.45 4.58
C LEU A 189 4.92 18.34 4.37
N GLU A 190 5.04 19.03 3.23
CA GLU A 190 6.16 19.92 2.89
C GLU A 190 6.48 20.99 3.95
N ASN A 191 5.48 21.47 4.72
CA ASN A 191 5.70 22.44 5.80
C ASN A 191 6.07 21.82 7.16
N LYS A 192 6.15 20.49 7.26
CA LYS A 192 6.51 19.76 8.50
C LYS A 192 7.73 18.84 8.34
N MET A 193 8.09 18.50 7.12
CA MET A 193 9.18 17.57 6.80
C MET A 193 10.46 18.33 6.46
N ASP A 194 10.89 19.21 7.36
CA ASP A 194 12.26 19.73 7.35
C ASP A 194 13.19 18.54 7.68
N ASN A 195 13.87 17.98 6.68
CA ASN A 195 14.96 16.99 6.84
C ASN A 195 14.64 15.66 7.58
N THR A 196 13.43 15.12 7.52
CA THR A 196 13.09 13.87 8.22
C THR A 196 13.56 12.61 7.47
N LEU A 197 14.82 12.25 7.68
CA LEU A 197 15.22 10.84 7.82
C LEU A 197 15.36 10.54 9.33
N PRO A 198 14.89 9.38 9.87
CA PRO A 198 14.64 8.13 9.16
C PRO A 198 13.21 7.58 9.23
N SER A 199 12.80 6.84 8.21
CA SER A 199 11.94 5.68 8.38
C SER A 199 12.68 4.65 9.25
N ASP A 200 12.14 4.22 10.37
CA ASP A 200 12.73 3.11 11.13
C ASP A 200 12.33 1.77 10.51
N LEU A 201 13.25 0.79 10.52
CA LEU A 201 12.97 -0.60 10.17
C LEU A 201 12.90 -1.46 11.42
N LEU A 202 11.88 -2.31 11.51
CA LEU A 202 11.74 -3.26 12.60
C LEU A 202 12.76 -4.38 12.43
N CYS A 203 13.64 -4.56 13.41
CA CYS A 203 14.60 -5.66 13.42
C CYS A 203 13.86 -7.01 13.47
N PRO A 204 14.15 -7.96 12.55
CA PRO A 204 13.41 -9.23 12.47
C PRO A 204 13.70 -10.21 13.61
N GLU A 205 14.73 -9.95 14.42
CA GLU A 205 15.13 -10.84 15.53
C GLU A 205 14.84 -10.25 16.91
N THR A 206 14.88 -8.93 17.05
CA THR A 206 14.68 -8.26 18.35
C THR A 206 13.36 -7.50 18.44
N TYR A 207 12.66 -7.32 17.32
CA TYR A 207 11.45 -6.49 17.20
C TYR A 207 11.60 -5.08 17.77
N MET A 208 12.81 -4.51 17.67
CA MET A 208 13.09 -3.12 17.98
C MET A 208 13.19 -2.32 16.70
N TRP A 209 12.67 -1.09 16.73
CA TRP A 209 12.81 -0.12 15.63
C TRP A 209 14.25 0.37 15.53
N MET A 210 14.80 0.33 14.31
CA MET A 210 16.18 0.70 14.00
C MET A 210 16.20 1.78 12.90
N PRO A 211 17.02 2.84 13.04
CA PRO A 211 17.18 3.85 11.99
C PRO A 211 17.60 3.25 10.64
N ILE A 212 16.94 3.61 9.54
CA ILE A 212 17.21 3.04 8.21
C ILE A 212 18.66 3.23 7.76
N GLU A 213 19.34 4.32 8.15
CA GLU A 213 20.74 4.58 7.81
C GLU A 213 21.66 3.49 8.36
N LYS A 214 21.32 2.96 9.55
CA LYS A 214 22.04 1.84 10.15
C LYS A 214 21.68 0.50 9.50
N CYS A 215 20.51 0.41 8.88
CA CYS A 215 19.99 -0.81 8.27
C CYS A 215 20.49 -1.02 6.84
N ILE A 216 20.59 0.05 6.04
CA ILE A 216 20.96 -0.02 4.60
C ILE A 216 22.23 -0.84 4.35
N PRO A 217 23.37 -0.59 5.03
CA PRO A 217 24.61 -1.34 4.75
C PRO A 217 24.45 -2.86 4.97
N ARG A 218 23.60 -3.24 5.92
CA ARG A 218 23.35 -4.64 6.26
C ARG A 218 22.45 -5.31 5.20
N LEU A 219 21.44 -4.59 4.72
CA LEU A 219 20.51 -5.06 3.68
C LEU A 219 21.16 -5.13 2.31
N GLU A 220 22.15 -4.28 2.02
CA GLU A 220 22.95 -4.36 0.78
C GLU A 220 23.88 -5.59 0.77
N THR A 221 24.27 -6.09 1.94
CA THR A 221 25.18 -7.24 2.07
C THR A 221 24.45 -8.58 1.92
N SER A 222 23.21 -8.69 2.41
CA SER A 222 22.46 -9.94 2.46
C SER A 222 20.97 -9.70 2.35
N THR A 223 20.25 -10.65 1.71
CA THR A 223 18.78 -10.64 1.64
C THR A 223 18.12 -10.74 3.01
N TYR A 224 18.80 -11.34 3.99
CA TYR A 224 18.38 -11.37 5.39
C TYR A 224 19.49 -10.80 6.26
N ALA A 225 19.16 -9.81 7.08
CA ALA A 225 20.09 -9.21 8.01
C ALA A 225 19.40 -8.86 9.34
N ARG A 226 20.03 -9.26 10.44
CA ARG A 226 19.74 -8.73 11.77
C ARG A 226 20.07 -7.23 11.77
N LEU A 227 19.10 -6.39 12.13
CA LEU A 227 19.27 -4.93 12.10
C LEU A 227 19.87 -4.38 13.41
N SER A 228 19.62 -5.05 14.53
CA SER A 228 20.19 -4.67 15.83
C SER A 228 21.72 -4.76 15.85
N GLU A 229 22.37 -3.77 16.45
CA GLU A 229 23.82 -3.73 16.66
C GLU A 229 24.29 -4.73 17.73
N ASP A 230 23.46 -4.97 18.74
CA ASP A 230 23.76 -5.91 19.82
C ASP A 230 23.48 -7.35 19.34
N PRO A 231 24.48 -8.22 19.21
CA PRO A 231 24.29 -9.61 18.82
C PRO A 231 23.57 -10.46 19.87
N GLN A 232 23.57 -10.02 21.14
CA GLN A 232 22.97 -10.75 22.27
C GLN A 232 21.55 -10.29 22.60
N ALA A 233 21.09 -9.18 22.01
CA ALA A 233 19.73 -8.72 22.22
C ALA A 233 18.72 -9.77 21.71
N GLY A 234 17.71 -10.09 22.52
CA GLY A 234 16.57 -10.90 22.10
C GLY A 234 15.34 -10.03 21.87
N ASP A 235 14.22 -10.67 21.63
CA ASP A 235 12.91 -10.03 21.77
C ASP A 235 12.67 -9.66 23.24
N ALA A 236 12.55 -8.36 23.52
CA ALA A 236 12.25 -7.87 24.87
C ALA A 236 10.88 -8.35 25.40
N ASN A 237 9.95 -8.62 24.48
CA ASN A 237 8.61 -9.12 24.73
C ASN A 237 8.51 -10.65 24.64
N ALA A 238 9.63 -11.38 24.51
CA ALA A 238 9.60 -12.84 24.48
C ALA A 238 8.83 -13.40 25.69
N LEU A 239 8.16 -14.53 25.49
CA LEU A 239 7.45 -15.24 26.55
C LEU A 239 8.42 -15.62 27.69
N LYS A 240 8.12 -15.16 28.90
CA LYS A 240 8.90 -15.41 30.12
C LYS A 240 8.15 -16.34 31.08
N ASP A 241 6.83 -16.17 31.15
CA ASP A 241 5.97 -16.89 32.08
C ASP A 241 4.59 -17.15 31.46
N LEU A 242 4.42 -18.39 31.00
CA LEU A 242 3.17 -18.90 30.44
C LEU A 242 2.00 -18.80 31.44
N SER A 243 2.29 -18.89 32.74
CA SER A 243 1.28 -18.97 33.79
C SER A 243 0.43 -17.69 33.91
N ARG A 244 0.99 -16.57 33.44
CA ARG A 244 0.37 -15.24 33.44
C ARG A 244 -0.53 -14.97 32.23
N ALA A 245 -0.47 -15.80 31.18
CA ALA A 245 -1.31 -15.62 30.01
C ALA A 245 -2.80 -15.60 30.38
N LEU A 246 -3.58 -14.66 29.86
CA LEU A 246 -5.00 -14.54 30.18
C LEU A 246 -5.85 -15.46 29.30
N VAL A 247 -6.69 -16.25 29.96
CA VAL A 247 -7.63 -17.17 29.33
C VAL A 247 -9.06 -16.75 29.66
N LEU A 248 -9.93 -16.74 28.65
CA LEU A 248 -11.37 -16.64 28.81
C LEU A 248 -11.99 -18.04 28.71
N HIS A 249 -12.44 -18.58 29.84
CA HIS A 249 -13.07 -19.89 29.92
C HIS A 249 -14.41 -19.78 30.66
N ARG A 250 -15.50 -20.30 30.06
CA ARG A 250 -16.86 -20.25 30.64
C ARG A 250 -17.24 -18.85 31.15
N ARG A 251 -17.01 -17.83 30.31
CA ARG A 251 -17.27 -16.40 30.61
C ARG A 251 -16.49 -15.83 31.80
N THR A 252 -15.44 -16.52 32.25
CA THR A 252 -14.57 -16.06 33.34
C THR A 252 -13.16 -15.85 32.80
N VAL A 253 -12.61 -14.66 33.05
CA VAL A 253 -11.22 -14.34 32.75
C VAL A 253 -10.34 -14.83 33.90
N MET A 254 -9.26 -15.55 33.59
CA MET A 254 -8.29 -15.97 34.60
C MET A 254 -6.90 -16.21 33.99
N PRO A 255 -5.82 -16.13 34.79
CA PRO A 255 -4.50 -16.55 34.34
C PRO A 255 -4.47 -18.04 33.98
N TYR A 256 -3.61 -18.41 33.03
CA TYR A 256 -3.44 -19.79 32.59
C TYR A 256 -3.11 -20.72 33.77
N ALA A 257 -2.35 -20.26 34.77
CA ALA A 257 -2.09 -21.02 36.00
C ALA A 257 -3.37 -21.44 36.75
N ALA A 258 -4.39 -20.58 36.76
CA ALA A 258 -5.68 -20.87 37.38
C ALA A 258 -6.55 -21.76 36.49
N TYR A 259 -6.52 -21.53 35.18
CA TYR A 259 -7.21 -22.35 34.19
C TYR A 259 -6.69 -23.79 34.18
N ALA A 260 -5.37 -23.99 34.13
CA ALA A 260 -4.72 -25.30 34.09
C ALA A 260 -5.06 -26.17 35.31
N ARG A 261 -5.31 -25.56 36.47
CA ARG A 261 -5.78 -26.26 37.69
C ARG A 261 -7.26 -26.62 37.66
N LYS A 262 -8.09 -25.89 36.91
CA LYS A 262 -9.54 -26.06 36.85
C LYS A 262 -10.01 -26.93 35.68
N ARG A 263 -9.23 -26.99 34.60
CA ARG A 263 -9.59 -27.75 33.40
C ARG A 263 -9.63 -29.24 33.70
N LYS A 264 -10.46 -29.97 32.94
CA LYS A 264 -10.52 -31.43 32.95
C LYS A 264 -10.16 -31.94 31.55
N GLY A 265 -9.35 -32.99 31.46
CA GLY A 265 -8.91 -33.57 30.18
C GLY A 265 -7.44 -33.31 29.85
N SER A 266 -7.09 -33.40 28.57
CA SER A 266 -5.72 -33.26 28.08
C SER A 266 -5.23 -31.79 28.08
N SER A 267 -4.03 -31.55 28.62
CA SER A 267 -2.89 -31.12 27.80
C SER A 267 -3.00 -30.00 26.74
N ASP A 268 -3.70 -28.87 26.90
CA ASP A 268 -3.63 -27.73 25.94
C ASP A 268 -2.39 -26.82 26.10
N GLU A 269 -1.46 -27.17 27.00
CA GLU A 269 -0.31 -26.31 27.34
C GLU A 269 0.58 -25.97 26.16
N LYS A 270 0.87 -26.93 25.28
CA LYS A 270 1.68 -26.70 24.09
C LYS A 270 1.02 -25.70 23.14
N GLU A 271 -0.31 -25.70 23.07
CA GLU A 271 -1.06 -24.78 22.22
C GLU A 271 -1.04 -23.36 22.83
N VAL A 272 -1.22 -23.25 24.15
CA VAL A 272 -1.14 -21.96 24.86
C VAL A 272 0.29 -21.41 24.81
N GLU A 273 1.30 -22.27 24.95
CA GLU A 273 2.71 -21.89 24.82
C GLU A 273 3.03 -21.41 23.40
N HIS A 274 2.56 -22.12 22.38
CA HIS A 274 2.72 -21.69 21.00
C HIS A 274 2.06 -20.32 20.77
N TYR A 275 0.81 -20.13 21.18
CA TYR A 275 0.14 -18.84 21.14
C TYR A 275 0.94 -17.74 21.84
N ALA A 276 1.33 -17.97 23.10
CA ALA A 276 1.99 -16.98 23.92
C ALA A 276 3.41 -16.64 23.39
N SER A 277 4.07 -17.59 22.73
CA SER A 277 5.35 -17.38 22.04
C SER A 277 5.22 -16.51 20.79
N LEU A 278 4.07 -16.54 20.11
CA LEU A 278 3.82 -15.74 18.91
C LEU A 278 3.47 -14.29 19.24
N VAL A 279 2.67 -14.08 20.29
CA VAL A 279 2.20 -12.74 20.67
C VAL A 279 3.14 -12.02 21.64
N GLY A 280 4.01 -12.77 22.33
CA GLY A 280 4.88 -12.26 23.39
C GLY A 280 4.17 -12.07 24.74
N GLN A 281 4.96 -11.93 25.81
CA GLN A 281 4.48 -11.84 27.20
C GLN A 281 3.45 -10.72 27.38
N THR A 282 3.75 -9.52 26.89
CA THR A 282 2.91 -8.32 27.06
C THR A 282 1.50 -8.54 26.49
N CYS A 283 1.41 -9.13 25.30
CA CYS A 283 0.13 -9.41 24.65
C CYS A 283 -0.56 -10.61 25.30
N ALA A 284 0.17 -11.65 25.66
CA ALA A 284 -0.38 -12.82 26.35
C ALA A 284 -1.08 -12.44 27.67
N GLU A 285 -0.63 -11.39 28.35
CA GLU A 285 -1.24 -10.85 29.58
C GLU A 285 -2.41 -9.88 29.36
N ARG A 286 -2.69 -9.49 28.11
CA ARG A 286 -3.71 -8.46 27.79
C ARG A 286 -4.81 -8.98 26.86
N ILE A 287 -4.46 -9.88 25.95
CA ILE A 287 -5.37 -10.52 25.01
C ILE A 287 -5.96 -11.76 25.67
N LEU A 288 -7.28 -11.88 25.62
CA LEU A 288 -8.00 -13.01 26.18
C LEU A 288 -7.97 -14.20 25.20
N LEU A 289 -7.19 -15.23 25.51
CA LEU A 289 -7.23 -16.48 24.76
C LEU A 289 -8.51 -17.24 25.09
N TYR A 290 -9.40 -17.40 24.11
CA TYR A 290 -10.64 -18.13 24.30
C TYR A 290 -10.37 -19.65 24.40
N ARG A 291 -10.92 -20.27 25.45
CA ARG A 291 -10.90 -21.73 25.66
C ARG A 291 -12.30 -22.23 26.03
N ALA A 292 -12.85 -23.10 25.19
CA ALA A 292 -14.16 -23.72 25.39
C ALA A 292 -14.23 -24.56 26.67
#